data_AF-A0A5E4LSA7-F1
#
_entry.id   AF-A0A5E4LSA7-F1
#
_cell.length_a   1.000
_cell.length_b   1.000
_cell.length_c   1.000
_cell.angle_alpha   90.00
_cell.angle_beta   90.00
_cell.angle_gamma   90.00
#
_symmetry.space_group_name_H-M   'P 1'
#
loop_
_entity.id
_entity.type
_entity.pdbx_description
1 polymer ?
#
loop_
_entity_poly.entity_id
_entity_poly.type
_entity_poly.pdbx_seq_one_letter_code
_entity_poly.pdbx_strand_id
1 'polypeptide(L)'
;MTSIRKTRYPSLEHKPIAVKSDKKDKKKLVSFKKGPDRLSFSDLAKILTSGERLSMLNAVDRLRGRSRILVELALFSNFPFVRLAAVTNLSNDVEALEDIAKYCHYEDTRASALDELSANLAALVEVACSSLFGNTRVDAANMIVDPHSLATIASKSPNKDSRDLALRKISDNKAALKRVAEESAYRPVRMEAFKNLATDVRTLCALAISKNEEVKKAAVSKLSNYVDEIDDMDALVEIAKHSSNEDARYIAVGRISNDPISLRTVISDSEYSDAKSTALMLLSDMVANVDDSGVLADVAILSPYQDCRAAAVDKLVGHSAALLDVANKGKFKDSRDLAVDKLKGDVSALKSVSRLSKYSDTRKKAHKLVSHPEVFASELTKILG
;
A
#
# COMPACT_ATOMS: atom_id res chain seq x y z
N MET A 1 42.51 -14.20 29.62
CA MET A 1 43.70 -13.31 29.76
C MET A 1 43.72 -12.33 28.60
N THR A 2 43.15 -11.14 28.78
CA THR A 2 43.52 -9.92 28.02
C THR A 2 42.91 -8.73 28.75
N SER A 3 43.80 -7.91 29.31
CA SER A 3 43.52 -6.80 30.21
C SER A 3 43.29 -5.52 29.40
N ILE A 4 42.11 -4.91 29.52
CA ILE A 4 41.81 -3.60 28.93
C ILE A 4 41.95 -2.54 30.02
N ARG A 5 42.99 -1.70 29.89
CA ARG A 5 43.28 -0.55 30.73
C ARG A 5 42.18 0.51 30.58
N LYS A 6 41.47 0.79 31.68
CA LYS A 6 40.62 1.98 31.84
C LYS A 6 41.48 3.20 32.14
N THR A 7 41.54 4.16 31.24
CA THR A 7 42.07 5.51 31.52
C THR A 7 40.98 6.33 32.20
N ARG A 8 41.25 6.72 33.45
CA ARG A 8 40.43 7.66 34.25
C ARG A 8 40.76 9.08 33.79
N TYR A 9 39.75 9.85 33.37
CA TYR A 9 39.84 11.31 33.31
C TYR A 9 39.52 11.91 34.70
N PRO A 10 40.24 12.96 35.14
CA PRO A 10 39.99 13.60 36.42
C PRO A 10 38.73 14.49 36.36
N SER A 11 37.89 14.34 37.38
CA SER A 11 36.73 15.17 37.68
C SER A 11 37.15 16.60 38.01
N LEU A 12 36.75 17.57 37.18
CA LEU A 12 36.87 18.99 37.49
C LEU A 12 35.72 19.40 38.41
N GLU A 13 36.04 19.59 39.69
CA GLU A 13 35.17 20.25 40.66
C GLU A 13 34.96 21.72 40.26
N HIS A 14 33.73 22.11 39.98
CA HIS A 14 33.33 23.51 39.86
C HIS A 14 33.16 24.13 41.24
N LYS A 15 34.13 24.96 41.65
CA LYS A 15 33.96 25.92 42.75
C LYS A 15 33.04 27.06 42.30
N PRO A 16 32.02 27.45 43.09
CA PRO A 16 31.19 28.60 42.78
C PRO A 16 32.00 29.88 43.01
N ILE A 17 32.19 30.67 41.95
CA ILE A 17 32.75 32.03 42.04
C ILE A 17 31.62 32.96 42.46
N ALA A 18 31.71 33.49 43.67
CA ALA A 18 30.83 34.52 44.17
C ALA A 18 31.08 35.84 43.42
N VAL A 19 30.15 36.21 42.53
CA VAL A 19 30.15 37.52 41.87
C VAL A 19 29.59 38.56 42.84
N LYS A 20 30.45 39.45 43.32
CA LYS A 20 30.08 40.63 44.10
C LYS A 20 29.23 41.56 43.22
N SER A 21 28.06 41.90 43.73
CA SER A 21 27.11 42.83 43.11
C SER A 21 27.58 44.28 43.26
N ASP A 22 28.19 44.85 42.22
CA ASP A 22 28.40 46.30 42.16
C ASP A 22 27.13 47.00 41.65
N LYS A 23 26.43 47.61 42.61
CA LYS A 23 25.38 48.60 42.39
C LYS A 23 26.04 49.91 41.96
N LYS A 24 26.00 50.25 40.67
CA LYS A 24 25.86 51.63 40.15
C LYS A 24 25.95 51.63 38.63
N ASP A 25 24.80 51.82 38.00
CA ASP A 25 24.58 52.68 36.82
C ASP A 25 23.30 52.23 36.10
N LYS A 26 22.16 52.53 36.74
CA LYS A 26 20.86 52.59 36.08
C LYS A 26 20.84 53.82 35.16
N LYS A 27 21.56 53.76 34.04
CA LYS A 27 21.25 54.61 32.89
C LYS A 27 19.89 54.16 32.37
N LYS A 28 18.91 55.03 32.55
CA LYS A 28 17.54 54.95 32.02
C LYS A 28 17.58 54.38 30.59
N LEU A 29 17.21 53.12 30.43
CA LEU A 29 16.62 52.65 29.17
C LEU A 29 15.34 53.46 29.01
N VAL A 30 15.43 54.50 28.18
CA VAL A 30 14.26 55.24 27.71
C VAL A 30 13.37 54.21 27.02
N SER A 31 12.25 53.90 27.66
CA SER A 31 11.17 53.17 27.03
C SER A 31 10.70 54.01 25.84
N PHE A 32 11.13 53.65 24.63
CA PHE A 32 10.52 54.18 23.42
C PHE A 32 9.06 53.74 23.43
N LYS A 33 8.18 54.65 23.83
CA LYS A 33 6.75 54.53 23.57
C LYS A 33 6.61 54.39 22.06
N LYS A 34 6.15 53.24 21.58
CA LYS A 34 5.67 53.04 20.20
C LYS A 34 4.58 54.07 19.95
N GLY A 35 4.94 55.23 19.41
CA GLY A 35 3.96 56.12 18.79
C GLY A 35 3.34 55.38 17.60
N PRO A 36 2.10 55.71 17.21
CA PRO A 36 1.53 55.20 15.97
C PRO A 36 2.37 55.76 14.82
N ASP A 37 3.34 54.99 14.37
CA ASP A 37 4.22 55.32 13.26
C ASP A 37 3.39 55.33 11.97
N ARG A 38 2.93 56.52 11.59
CA ARG A 38 2.15 56.77 10.36
C ARG A 38 3.06 56.83 9.14
N LEU A 39 4.01 55.90 9.00
CA LEU A 39 4.72 55.77 7.73
C LEU A 39 3.74 55.21 6.71
N SER A 40 3.58 55.91 5.60
CA SER A 40 2.80 55.39 4.49
C SER A 40 3.50 54.17 3.87
N PHE A 41 2.78 53.36 3.10
CA PHE A 41 3.40 52.28 2.33
C PHE A 41 4.50 52.80 1.38
N SER A 42 4.32 54.01 0.84
CA SER A 42 5.33 54.65 -0.01
C SER A 42 6.62 54.94 0.76
N ASP A 43 6.50 55.39 2.01
CA ASP A 43 7.66 55.68 2.85
C ASP A 43 8.39 54.38 3.24
N LEU A 44 7.65 53.33 3.59
CA LEU A 44 8.25 52.01 3.86
C LEU A 44 8.95 51.44 2.62
N ALA A 45 8.36 51.59 1.43
CA ALA A 45 8.98 51.13 0.18
C ALA A 45 10.32 51.86 -0.09
N LYS A 46 10.36 53.19 0.10
CA LYS A 46 11.61 53.97 -0.04
C LYS A 46 12.68 53.52 0.96
N ILE A 47 12.29 53.25 2.20
CA ILE A 47 13.21 52.76 3.24
C ILE A 47 13.73 51.37 2.89
N LEU A 48 12.87 50.47 2.40
CA LEU A 48 13.24 49.11 1.97
C LEU A 48 14.23 49.07 0.81
N THR A 49 14.37 50.18 0.06
CA THR A 49 15.35 50.34 -1.02
C THR A 49 16.54 51.24 -0.67
N SER A 50 16.62 51.74 0.57
CA SER A 50 17.60 52.77 0.97
C SER A 50 19.05 52.30 1.07
N GLY A 51 19.29 50.98 1.18
CA GLY A 51 20.62 50.42 1.43
C GLY A 51 21.07 50.50 2.90
N GLU A 52 20.41 51.29 3.74
CA GLU A 52 20.68 51.36 5.18
C GLU A 52 20.06 50.16 5.92
N ARG A 53 20.91 49.22 6.35
CA ARG A 53 20.51 47.94 6.97
C ARG A 53 19.53 48.10 8.13
N LEU A 54 19.82 48.97 9.10
CA LEU A 54 18.99 49.12 10.30
C LEU A 54 17.60 49.68 9.97
N SER A 55 17.55 50.69 9.08
CA SER A 55 16.30 51.28 8.62
C SER A 55 15.44 50.28 7.86
N MET A 56 16.06 49.45 7.01
CA MET A 56 15.36 48.36 6.32
C MET A 56 14.79 47.31 7.27
N LEU A 57 15.57 46.84 8.26
CA LEU A 57 15.09 45.85 9.23
C LEU A 57 13.89 46.39 10.05
N ASN A 58 13.98 47.63 10.52
CA ASN A 58 12.87 48.29 11.21
C ASN A 58 11.63 48.43 10.32
N ALA A 59 11.82 48.66 9.01
CA ALA A 59 10.72 48.72 8.07
C ALA A 59 10.05 47.35 7.87
N VAL A 60 10.84 46.26 7.75
CA VAL A 60 10.31 44.89 7.67
C VAL A 60 9.51 44.51 8.92
N ASP A 61 10.01 44.85 10.11
CA ASP A 61 9.30 44.56 11.37
C ASP A 61 7.95 45.27 11.48
N ARG A 62 7.82 46.46 10.88
CA ARG A 62 6.55 47.19 10.79
C ARG A 62 5.54 46.55 9.84
N LEU A 63 5.98 45.61 8.99
CA LEU A 63 5.12 44.84 8.09
C LEU A 63 4.61 43.54 8.70
N ARG A 64 4.89 43.26 9.98
CA ARG A 64 4.36 42.07 10.67
C ARG A 64 2.84 41.95 10.53
N GLY A 65 2.36 40.74 10.21
CA GLY A 65 0.94 40.46 9.95
C GLY A 65 0.49 40.79 8.53
N ARG A 66 1.37 41.26 7.64
CA ARG A 66 1.09 41.49 6.22
C ARG A 66 1.75 40.42 5.36
N SER A 67 1.24 39.19 5.46
CA SER A 67 1.91 38.00 4.91
C SER A 67 2.29 38.14 3.44
N ARG A 68 1.38 38.62 2.58
CA ARG A 68 1.64 38.80 1.14
C ARG A 68 2.89 39.65 0.84
N ILE A 69 3.04 40.78 1.53
CA ILE A 69 4.19 41.67 1.32
C ILE A 69 5.47 41.03 1.86
N LEU A 70 5.39 40.36 3.02
CA LEU A 70 6.54 39.67 3.60
C LEU A 70 7.01 38.52 2.70
N VAL A 71 6.09 37.79 2.06
CA VAL A 71 6.42 36.75 1.06
C VAL A 71 7.13 37.38 -0.15
N GLU A 72 6.60 38.46 -0.72
CA GLU A 72 7.27 39.16 -1.83
C GLU A 72 8.69 39.62 -1.45
N LEU A 73 8.86 40.18 -0.25
CA LEU A 73 10.18 40.59 0.24
C LEU A 73 11.12 39.39 0.40
N ALA A 74 10.63 38.26 0.92
CA ALA A 74 11.41 37.03 1.04
C ALA A 74 11.76 36.41 -0.32
N LEU A 75 10.89 36.49 -1.32
CA LEU A 75 11.13 35.90 -2.64
C LEU A 75 12.05 36.75 -3.52
N PHE A 76 11.95 38.09 -3.44
CA PHE A 76 12.51 38.98 -4.45
C PHE A 76 13.51 40.03 -3.94
N SER A 77 13.66 40.23 -2.63
CA SER A 77 14.60 41.25 -2.14
C SER A 77 16.05 40.85 -2.42
N ASN A 78 16.82 41.78 -3.00
CA ASN A 78 18.25 41.62 -3.22
C ASN A 78 19.07 41.68 -1.91
N PHE A 79 18.47 42.09 -0.80
CA PHE A 79 19.14 42.22 0.49
C PHE A 79 18.87 41.00 1.37
N PRO A 80 19.88 40.14 1.65
CA PRO A 80 19.67 38.91 2.43
C PRO A 80 19.02 39.16 3.79
N PHE A 81 19.45 40.20 4.51
CA PHE A 81 18.89 40.54 5.82
C PHE A 81 17.42 40.99 5.76
N VAL A 82 16.96 41.56 4.63
CA VAL A 82 15.53 41.87 4.43
C VAL A 82 14.75 40.58 4.21
N ARG A 83 15.25 39.67 3.37
CA ARG A 83 14.60 38.36 3.11
C ARG A 83 14.46 37.55 4.39
N LEU A 84 15.55 37.39 5.14
CA LEU A 84 15.58 36.61 6.38
C LEU A 84 14.68 37.23 7.45
N ALA A 85 14.70 38.56 7.62
CA ALA A 85 13.79 39.22 8.56
C ALA A 85 12.31 39.08 8.15
N ALA A 86 12.02 39.00 6.85
CA ALA A 86 10.68 38.76 6.36
C ALA A 86 10.21 37.34 6.70
N VAL A 87 11.07 36.33 6.51
CA VAL A 87 10.82 34.93 6.93
C VAL A 87 10.56 34.84 8.43
N THR A 88 11.39 35.47 9.28
CA THR A 88 11.18 35.47 10.74
C THR A 88 9.84 36.11 11.14
N ASN A 89 9.40 37.15 10.43
CA ASN A 89 8.10 37.79 10.69
C ASN A 89 6.89 36.98 10.16
N LEU A 90 7.13 35.87 9.46
CA LEU A 90 6.13 34.91 8.97
C LEU A 90 6.08 33.61 9.80
N SER A 91 6.75 33.53 10.95
CA SER A 91 6.88 32.28 11.74
C SER A 91 5.57 31.58 12.13
N ASN A 92 4.43 32.29 12.14
CA ASN A 92 3.12 31.71 12.44
C ASN A 92 2.27 31.43 11.18
N ASP A 93 2.82 31.65 9.98
CA ASP A 93 2.13 31.51 8.69
C ASP A 93 2.78 30.38 7.88
N VAL A 94 2.32 29.16 8.15
CA VAL A 94 2.87 27.93 7.56
C VAL A 94 2.79 27.94 6.04
N GLU A 95 1.66 28.38 5.47
CA GLU A 95 1.46 28.42 4.01
C GLU A 95 2.46 29.38 3.35
N ALA A 96 2.65 30.57 3.92
CA ALA A 96 3.64 31.53 3.43
C ALA A 96 5.08 30.98 3.49
N LEU A 97 5.44 30.29 4.58
CA LEU A 97 6.75 29.67 4.73
C LEU A 97 6.96 28.53 3.74
N GLU A 98 5.93 27.71 3.49
CA GLU A 98 5.95 26.67 2.47
C GLU A 98 6.21 27.25 1.07
N ASP A 99 5.51 28.31 0.69
CA ASP A 99 5.70 28.98 -0.60
C ASP A 99 7.13 29.50 -0.75
N ILE A 100 7.68 30.11 0.30
CA ILE A 100 9.07 30.58 0.31
C ILE A 100 10.03 29.39 0.13
N ALA A 101 9.84 28.30 0.87
CA ALA A 101 10.68 27.11 0.75
C ALA A 101 10.55 26.41 -0.63
N LYS A 102 9.39 26.48 -1.27
CA LYS A 102 9.15 25.85 -2.59
C LYS A 102 9.70 26.68 -3.75
N TYR A 103 9.60 28.01 -3.67
CA TYR A 103 9.75 28.89 -4.83
C TYR A 103 10.89 29.93 -4.72
N CYS A 104 11.41 30.22 -3.53
CA CYS A 104 12.47 31.24 -3.39
C CYS A 104 13.76 30.81 -4.08
N HIS A 105 14.35 31.67 -4.93
CA HIS A 105 15.60 31.37 -5.61
C HIS A 105 16.83 31.37 -4.66
N TYR A 106 16.73 32.04 -3.51
CA TYR A 106 17.83 32.18 -2.57
C TYR A 106 17.87 31.03 -1.55
N GLU A 107 18.96 30.27 -1.57
CA GLU A 107 19.15 29.09 -0.72
C GLU A 107 19.10 29.41 0.78
N ASP A 108 19.75 30.51 1.21
CA ASP A 108 19.73 30.98 2.59
C ASP A 108 18.31 31.23 3.13
N THR A 109 17.45 31.73 2.25
CA THR A 109 16.07 32.11 2.58
C THR A 109 15.17 30.87 2.61
N ARG A 110 15.37 29.91 1.69
CA ARG A 110 14.72 28.60 1.75
C ARG A 110 15.10 27.84 3.02
N ALA A 111 16.38 27.82 3.37
CA ALA A 111 16.86 27.18 4.59
C ALA A 111 16.23 27.81 5.85
N SER A 112 16.20 29.13 5.93
CA SER A 112 15.53 29.84 7.04
C SER A 112 14.04 29.53 7.11
N ALA A 113 13.35 29.38 5.97
CA ALA A 113 11.94 29.00 5.96
C ALA A 113 11.74 27.55 6.44
N LEU A 114 12.62 26.62 6.08
CA LEU A 114 12.60 25.26 6.60
C LEU A 114 12.81 25.21 8.11
N ASP A 115 13.72 26.02 8.66
CA ASP A 115 13.96 26.10 10.10
C ASP A 115 12.70 26.52 10.86
N GLU A 116 11.96 27.52 10.34
CA GLU A 116 10.67 27.95 10.91
C GLU A 116 9.58 26.88 10.75
N LEU A 117 9.64 26.05 9.69
CA LEU A 117 8.72 24.92 9.47
C LEU A 117 9.08 23.66 10.27
N SER A 118 10.17 23.63 11.02
CA SER A 118 10.70 22.42 11.66
C SER A 118 9.71 21.68 12.58
N ALA A 119 8.75 22.40 13.17
CA ALA A 119 7.70 21.82 14.01
C ALA A 119 6.47 21.31 13.24
N ASN A 120 6.36 21.61 11.94
CA ASN A 120 5.22 21.24 11.10
C ASN A 120 5.60 20.13 10.11
N LEU A 121 5.35 18.89 10.54
CA LEU A 121 5.64 17.69 9.76
C LEU A 121 4.95 17.67 8.40
N ALA A 122 3.70 18.11 8.31
CA ALA A 122 2.94 18.11 7.06
C ALA A 122 3.56 19.07 6.04
N ALA A 123 3.94 20.27 6.48
CA ALA A 123 4.61 21.26 5.64
C ALA A 123 5.98 20.76 5.14
N LEU A 124 6.77 20.13 6.01
CA LEU A 124 8.07 19.56 5.61
C LEU A 124 7.90 18.45 4.56
N VAL A 125 6.90 17.56 4.72
CA VAL A 125 6.61 16.51 3.73
C VAL A 125 6.22 17.12 2.39
N GLU A 126 5.37 18.14 2.43
CA GLU A 126 4.92 18.86 1.26
C GLU A 126 6.10 19.53 0.53
N VAL A 127 6.96 20.28 1.23
CA VAL A 127 8.18 20.88 0.65
C VAL A 127 9.13 19.81 0.08
N ALA A 128 9.32 18.68 0.77
CA ALA A 128 10.15 17.57 0.30
C ALA A 128 9.62 16.90 -0.99
N CYS A 129 8.32 17.03 -1.26
CA CYS A 129 7.68 16.47 -2.44
C CYS A 129 7.52 17.48 -3.59
N SER A 130 7.37 18.78 -3.30
CA SER A 130 6.97 19.76 -4.32
C SER A 130 7.93 20.92 -4.56
N SER A 131 8.93 21.18 -3.70
CA SER A 131 9.86 22.32 -3.90
C SER A 131 10.53 22.29 -5.28
N LEU A 132 10.77 23.43 -5.91
CA LEU A 132 11.44 23.47 -7.21
C LEU A 132 12.93 23.11 -7.13
N PHE A 133 13.51 23.09 -5.91
CA PHE A 133 14.94 22.94 -5.69
C PHE A 133 15.27 21.60 -5.03
N GLY A 134 16.15 20.82 -5.68
CA GLY A 134 16.52 19.49 -5.21
C GLY A 134 17.17 19.48 -3.82
N ASN A 135 18.08 20.42 -3.54
CA ASN A 135 18.72 20.55 -2.21
C ASN A 135 17.67 20.79 -1.12
N THR A 136 16.72 21.70 -1.35
CA THR A 136 15.67 22.01 -0.37
C THR A 136 14.74 20.83 -0.11
N ARG A 137 14.47 20.00 -1.12
CA ARG A 137 13.72 18.74 -0.88
C ARG A 137 14.48 17.78 0.04
N VAL A 138 15.79 17.66 -0.18
CA VAL A 138 16.67 16.81 0.64
C VAL A 138 16.74 17.35 2.07
N ASP A 139 16.90 18.67 2.24
CA ASP A 139 16.96 19.31 3.55
C ASP A 139 15.66 19.11 4.34
N ALA A 140 14.51 19.31 3.70
CA ALA A 140 13.20 19.07 4.30
C ALA A 140 13.03 17.59 4.72
N ALA A 141 13.40 16.64 3.84
CA ALA A 141 13.39 15.21 4.17
C ALA A 141 14.36 14.86 5.31
N ASN A 142 15.49 15.56 5.41
CA ASN A 142 16.47 15.35 6.46
C ASN A 142 15.95 15.76 7.84
N MET A 143 15.10 16.80 7.92
CA MET A 143 14.47 17.25 9.16
C MET A 143 13.39 16.30 9.70
N ILE A 144 12.85 15.40 8.86
CA ILE A 144 11.74 14.52 9.24
C ILE A 144 12.25 13.23 9.89
N VAL A 145 11.69 12.85 11.05
CA VAL A 145 12.02 11.58 11.73
C VAL A 145 10.90 10.54 11.59
N ASP A 146 9.65 10.96 11.42
CA ASP A 146 8.50 10.07 11.33
C ASP A 146 8.58 9.10 10.13
N PRO A 147 8.59 7.77 10.36
CA PRO A 147 8.72 6.79 9.28
C PRO A 147 7.59 6.81 8.25
N HIS A 148 6.35 7.16 8.63
CA HIS A 148 5.23 7.22 7.69
C HIS A 148 5.34 8.40 6.73
N SER A 149 5.80 9.54 7.24
CA SER A 149 6.11 10.73 6.46
C SER A 149 7.28 10.47 5.51
N LEU A 150 8.35 9.81 6.00
CA LEU A 150 9.47 9.39 5.16
C LEU A 150 9.05 8.39 4.07
N ALA A 151 8.16 7.44 4.37
CA ALA A 151 7.60 6.55 3.35
C ALA A 151 6.84 7.31 2.25
N THR A 152 6.14 8.39 2.62
CA THR A 152 5.45 9.26 1.65
C THR A 152 6.46 9.95 0.73
N ILE A 153 7.54 10.51 1.29
CA ILE A 153 8.61 11.15 0.53
C ILE A 153 9.31 10.16 -0.40
N ALA A 154 9.68 8.98 0.11
CA ALA A 154 10.27 7.91 -0.70
C ALA A 154 9.37 7.51 -1.88
N SER A 155 8.04 7.53 -1.68
CA SER A 155 7.09 7.09 -2.69
C SER A 155 6.75 8.16 -3.73
N LYS A 156 6.80 9.44 -3.36
CA LYS A 156 6.24 10.55 -4.16
C LYS A 156 7.24 11.62 -4.58
N SER A 157 8.35 11.82 -3.87
CA SER A 157 9.27 12.92 -4.19
C SER A 157 9.83 12.75 -5.60
N PRO A 158 9.79 13.76 -6.48
CA PRO A 158 10.37 13.65 -7.81
C PRO A 158 11.89 13.63 -7.80
N ASN A 159 12.52 14.12 -6.73
CA ASN A 159 13.98 14.16 -6.60
C ASN A 159 14.50 12.81 -6.08
N LYS A 160 15.46 12.23 -6.80
CA LYS A 160 16.03 10.91 -6.47
C LYS A 160 16.71 10.92 -5.09
N ASP A 161 17.54 11.92 -4.81
CA ASP A 161 18.32 11.97 -3.56
C ASP A 161 17.42 12.08 -2.32
N SER A 162 16.29 12.79 -2.44
CA SER A 162 15.28 12.89 -1.40
C SER A 162 14.60 11.53 -1.14
N ARG A 163 14.29 10.78 -2.20
CA ARG A 163 13.73 9.43 -2.06
C ARG A 163 14.74 8.47 -1.43
N ASP A 164 15.98 8.49 -1.90
CA ASP A 164 17.04 7.61 -1.40
C ASP A 164 17.39 7.93 0.06
N LEU A 165 17.42 9.21 0.44
CA LEU A 165 17.56 9.63 1.84
C LEU A 165 16.41 9.11 2.70
N ALA A 166 15.16 9.33 2.27
CA ALA A 166 13.99 8.90 3.02
C ALA A 166 13.98 7.37 3.19
N LEU A 167 14.30 6.61 2.13
CA LEU A 167 14.37 5.16 2.17
C LEU A 167 15.45 4.66 3.14
N ARG A 168 16.65 5.28 3.14
CA ARG A 168 17.71 4.95 4.11
C ARG A 168 17.27 5.18 5.55
N LYS A 169 16.53 6.26 5.83
CA LYS A 169 16.08 6.59 7.20
C LYS A 169 15.00 5.63 7.72
N ILE A 170 14.33 4.87 6.85
CA ILE A 170 13.31 3.87 7.23
C ILE A 170 13.78 2.43 7.04
N SER A 171 15.08 2.17 6.85
CA SER A 171 15.62 0.83 6.54
C SER A 171 15.22 -0.26 7.55
N ASP A 172 15.02 0.12 8.81
CA ASP A 172 14.68 -0.81 9.88
C ASP A 172 13.18 -0.84 10.19
N ASN A 173 12.39 0.04 9.55
CA ASN A 173 10.95 0.13 9.76
C ASN A 173 10.19 -0.66 8.69
N LYS A 174 9.89 -1.92 9.02
CA LYS A 174 9.20 -2.87 8.14
C LYS A 174 7.85 -2.35 7.61
N ALA A 175 7.07 -1.69 8.46
CA ALA A 175 5.75 -1.17 8.06
C ALA A 175 5.88 -0.01 7.03
N ALA A 176 6.83 0.90 7.24
CA ALA A 176 7.14 1.98 6.32
C ALA A 176 7.70 1.44 4.99
N LEU A 177 8.64 0.49 5.04
CA LEU A 177 9.18 -0.17 3.84
C LEU A 177 8.10 -0.91 3.05
N LYS A 178 7.20 -1.64 3.73
CA LYS A 178 6.08 -2.34 3.09
C LYS A 178 5.25 -1.35 2.26
N ARG A 179 4.88 -0.23 2.87
CA ARG A 179 4.13 0.83 2.21
C ARG A 179 4.87 1.38 0.98
N VAL A 180 6.17 1.63 1.09
CA VAL A 180 6.99 2.10 -0.05
C VAL A 180 7.03 1.06 -1.16
N ALA A 181 7.18 -0.22 -0.84
CA ALA A 181 7.15 -1.30 -1.82
C ALA A 181 5.80 -1.33 -2.57
N GLU A 182 4.67 -1.20 -1.86
CA GLU A 182 3.34 -1.25 -2.47
C GLU A 182 2.99 -0.01 -3.30
N GLU A 183 3.27 1.19 -2.75
CA GLU A 183 2.70 2.45 -3.23
C GLU A 183 3.65 3.30 -4.09
N SER A 184 4.98 3.08 -4.04
CA SER A 184 5.90 3.98 -4.72
C SER A 184 5.71 3.96 -6.24
N ALA A 185 5.60 5.16 -6.83
CA ALA A 185 5.53 5.32 -8.28
C ALA A 185 6.85 4.91 -8.97
N TYR A 186 7.95 4.91 -8.22
CA TYR A 186 9.30 4.70 -8.74
C TYR A 186 9.74 3.25 -8.56
N ARG A 187 9.81 2.51 -9.67
CA ARG A 187 10.24 1.10 -9.68
C ARG A 187 11.52 0.83 -8.89
N PRO A 188 12.63 1.58 -9.06
CA PRO A 188 13.85 1.31 -8.29
C PRO A 188 13.64 1.42 -6.78
N VAL A 189 12.81 2.37 -6.34
CA VAL A 189 12.53 2.59 -4.92
C VAL A 189 11.64 1.48 -4.35
N ARG A 190 10.62 1.04 -5.10
CA ARG A 190 9.81 -0.14 -4.72
C ARG A 190 10.69 -1.36 -4.49
N MET A 191 11.56 -1.67 -5.45
CA MET A 191 12.38 -2.87 -5.40
C MET A 191 13.47 -2.79 -4.33
N GLU A 192 13.99 -1.59 -4.04
CA GLU A 192 14.93 -1.41 -2.93
C GLU A 192 14.24 -1.57 -1.57
N ALA A 193 13.04 -1.01 -1.40
CA ALA A 193 12.24 -1.24 -0.20
C ALA A 193 11.91 -2.73 -0.02
N PHE A 194 11.53 -3.43 -1.10
CA PHE A 194 11.30 -4.88 -1.09
C PHE A 194 12.54 -5.67 -0.66
N LYS A 195 13.74 -5.34 -1.18
CA LYS A 195 14.99 -6.02 -0.79
C LYS A 195 15.26 -5.91 0.70
N ASN A 196 14.98 -4.76 1.31
CA ASN A 196 15.13 -4.56 2.75
C ASN A 196 14.13 -5.36 3.59
N LEU A 197 13.07 -5.90 2.96
CA LEU A 197 12.09 -6.79 3.57
C LEU A 197 12.33 -8.28 3.28
N ALA A 198 13.38 -8.63 2.51
CA ALA A 198 13.53 -9.94 1.89
C ALA A 198 13.71 -11.11 2.87
N THR A 199 13.93 -10.84 4.16
CA THR A 199 14.05 -11.84 5.23
C THR A 199 12.85 -11.88 6.16
N ASP A 200 11.90 -10.95 6.01
CA ASP A 200 10.74 -10.85 6.89
C ASP A 200 9.54 -11.59 6.30
N VAL A 201 9.49 -12.90 6.52
CA VAL A 201 8.47 -13.81 5.95
C VAL A 201 7.05 -13.27 6.15
N ARG A 202 6.73 -12.76 7.36
CA ARG A 202 5.40 -12.19 7.65
C ARG A 202 5.04 -11.01 6.73
N THR A 203 5.97 -10.09 6.48
CA THR A 203 5.72 -8.97 5.57
C THR A 203 5.70 -9.43 4.12
N LEU A 204 6.54 -10.40 3.76
CA LEU A 204 6.51 -11.00 2.42
C LEU A 204 5.16 -11.68 2.13
N CYS A 205 4.55 -12.39 3.08
CA CYS A 205 3.19 -12.94 2.93
C CYS A 205 2.18 -11.85 2.59
N ALA A 206 2.20 -10.74 3.34
CA ALA A 206 1.31 -9.62 3.07
C ALA A 206 1.58 -8.95 1.70
N LEU A 207 2.82 -9.00 1.20
CA LEU A 207 3.17 -8.49 -0.13
C LEU A 207 2.79 -9.47 -1.26
N ALA A 208 2.70 -10.77 -0.98
CA ALA A 208 2.26 -11.77 -1.95
C ALA A 208 0.79 -11.59 -2.37
N ILE A 209 -0.02 -10.91 -1.56
CA ILE A 209 -1.41 -10.56 -1.89
C ILE A 209 -1.56 -9.10 -2.35
N SER A 210 -0.45 -8.40 -2.61
CA SER A 210 -0.47 -6.99 -3.00
C SER A 210 -1.17 -6.77 -4.35
N LYS A 211 -1.78 -5.59 -4.53
CA LYS A 211 -2.29 -5.14 -5.84
C LYS A 211 -1.17 -4.80 -6.84
N ASN A 212 0.05 -4.59 -6.34
CA ASN A 212 1.20 -4.32 -7.19
C ASN A 212 1.77 -5.63 -7.73
N GLU A 213 1.47 -5.96 -8.99
CA GLU A 213 1.84 -7.23 -9.61
C GLU A 213 3.35 -7.52 -9.63
N GLU A 214 4.20 -6.49 -9.76
CA GLU A 214 5.65 -6.68 -9.73
C GLU A 214 6.13 -7.09 -8.32
N VAL A 215 5.61 -6.43 -7.28
CA VAL A 215 5.95 -6.72 -5.89
C VAL A 215 5.38 -8.05 -5.44
N LYS A 216 4.14 -8.36 -5.85
CA LYS A 216 3.52 -9.69 -5.68
C LYS A 216 4.42 -10.79 -6.21
N LYS A 217 4.83 -10.69 -7.49
CA LYS A 217 5.70 -11.70 -8.13
C LYS A 217 7.04 -11.83 -7.42
N ALA A 218 7.64 -10.70 -7.01
CA ALA A 218 8.88 -10.72 -6.24
C ALA A 218 8.70 -11.40 -4.87
N ALA A 219 7.60 -11.11 -4.17
CA ALA A 219 7.26 -11.71 -2.88
C ALA A 219 7.04 -13.22 -3.00
N VAL A 220 6.21 -13.68 -3.95
CA VAL A 220 5.97 -15.11 -4.21
C VAL A 220 7.27 -15.85 -4.56
N SER A 221 8.09 -15.27 -5.44
CA SER A 221 9.40 -15.84 -5.79
C SER A 221 10.29 -15.98 -4.55
N LYS A 222 10.30 -14.98 -3.66
CA LYS A 222 11.12 -15.03 -2.45
C LYS A 222 10.58 -16.03 -1.42
N LEU A 223 9.28 -16.02 -1.16
CA LEU A 223 8.57 -16.91 -0.24
C LEU A 223 8.68 -18.38 -0.65
N SER A 224 8.90 -18.67 -1.93
CA SER A 224 9.10 -20.04 -2.41
C SER A 224 10.27 -20.76 -1.72
N ASN A 225 11.23 -20.02 -1.14
CA ASN A 225 12.33 -20.58 -0.37
C ASN A 225 11.98 -20.84 1.11
N TYR A 226 10.81 -20.38 1.57
CA TYR A 226 10.37 -20.40 2.97
C TYR A 226 8.97 -21.01 3.12
N VAL A 227 8.47 -21.73 2.10
CA VAL A 227 7.07 -22.18 2.06
C VAL A 227 6.67 -23.06 3.25
N ASP A 228 7.63 -23.79 3.82
CA ASP A 228 7.44 -24.62 5.01
C ASP A 228 7.19 -23.80 6.29
N GLU A 229 7.54 -22.51 6.30
CA GLU A 229 7.38 -21.60 7.44
C GLU A 229 6.13 -20.71 7.34
N ILE A 230 5.34 -20.84 6.26
CA ILE A 230 4.21 -19.94 5.98
C ILE A 230 2.88 -20.49 6.50
N ASP A 231 2.30 -19.85 7.50
CA ASP A 231 0.96 -20.19 8.01
C ASP A 231 -0.18 -19.37 7.39
N ASP A 232 0.14 -18.39 6.56
CA ASP A 232 -0.84 -17.52 5.89
C ASP A 232 -1.43 -18.22 4.66
N MET A 233 -2.72 -18.59 4.75
CA MET A 233 -3.43 -19.34 3.71
C MET A 233 -3.51 -18.57 2.39
N ASP A 234 -3.74 -17.26 2.42
CA ASP A 234 -3.83 -16.46 1.20
C ASP A 234 -2.47 -16.39 0.50
N ALA A 235 -1.39 -16.24 1.26
CA ALA A 235 -0.04 -16.29 0.72
C ALA A 235 0.31 -17.67 0.12
N LEU A 236 -0.12 -18.77 0.76
CA LEU A 236 0.04 -20.13 0.21
C LEU A 236 -0.72 -20.29 -1.11
N VAL A 237 -1.94 -19.77 -1.22
CA VAL A 237 -2.72 -19.77 -2.47
C VAL A 237 -1.99 -19.01 -3.57
N GLU A 238 -1.43 -17.83 -3.28
CA GLU A 238 -0.66 -17.06 -4.27
C GLU A 238 0.63 -17.78 -4.69
N ILE A 239 1.30 -18.48 -3.77
CA ILE A 239 2.45 -19.34 -4.10
C ILE A 239 2.03 -20.49 -5.03
N ALA A 240 0.94 -21.19 -4.70
CA ALA A 240 0.42 -22.28 -5.53
C ALA A 240 0.01 -21.83 -6.94
N LYS A 241 -0.47 -20.59 -7.08
CA LYS A 241 -0.89 -20.02 -8.37
C LYS A 241 0.27 -19.52 -9.23
N HIS A 242 1.25 -18.84 -8.62
CA HIS A 242 2.20 -17.99 -9.34
C HIS A 242 3.67 -18.35 -9.13
N SER A 243 4.02 -19.24 -8.20
CA SER A 243 5.42 -19.61 -8.00
C SER A 243 5.97 -20.36 -9.20
N SER A 244 7.13 -19.95 -9.71
CA SER A 244 7.87 -20.69 -10.72
C SER A 244 8.56 -21.94 -10.17
N ASN A 245 8.67 -22.07 -8.84
CA ASN A 245 9.26 -23.24 -8.18
C ASN A 245 8.18 -24.32 -7.99
N GLU A 246 8.34 -25.44 -8.69
CA GLU A 246 7.41 -26.58 -8.65
C GLU A 246 7.28 -27.19 -7.25
N ASP A 247 8.38 -27.38 -6.53
CA ASP A 247 8.36 -27.92 -5.17
C ASP A 247 7.60 -26.99 -4.22
N ALA A 248 7.80 -25.68 -4.36
CA ALA A 248 7.08 -24.70 -3.56
C ALA A 248 5.56 -24.70 -3.85
N ARG A 249 5.16 -24.86 -5.12
CA ARG A 249 3.74 -25.03 -5.48
C ARG A 249 3.18 -26.29 -4.85
N TYR A 250 3.89 -27.41 -4.95
CA TYR A 250 3.44 -28.69 -4.39
C TYR A 250 3.24 -28.61 -2.88
N ILE A 251 4.22 -28.05 -2.15
CA ILE A 251 4.12 -27.86 -0.71
C ILE A 251 2.96 -26.92 -0.37
N ALA A 252 2.82 -25.79 -1.08
CA ALA A 252 1.74 -24.84 -0.83
C ALA A 252 0.35 -25.49 -1.02
N VAL A 253 0.16 -26.24 -2.12
CA VAL A 253 -1.07 -27.00 -2.37
C VAL A 253 -1.33 -28.04 -1.28
N GLY A 254 -0.29 -28.76 -0.84
CA GLY A 254 -0.40 -29.71 0.27
C GLY A 254 -0.79 -29.06 1.60
N ARG A 255 -0.31 -27.84 1.87
CA ARG A 255 -0.64 -27.10 3.09
C ARG A 255 -2.06 -26.54 3.10
N ILE A 256 -2.62 -26.21 1.93
CA ILE A 256 -4.03 -25.79 1.80
C ILE A 256 -5.00 -26.97 1.59
N SER A 257 -4.53 -28.21 1.71
CA SER A 257 -5.28 -29.43 1.40
C SER A 257 -6.61 -29.61 2.14
N ASN A 258 -6.76 -28.99 3.31
CA ASN A 258 -7.99 -29.08 4.10
C ASN A 258 -8.99 -27.95 3.81
N ASP A 259 -8.68 -27.02 2.92
CA ASP A 259 -9.59 -25.94 2.52
C ASP A 259 -10.04 -26.11 1.05
N PRO A 260 -11.28 -26.62 0.82
CA PRO A 260 -11.78 -26.86 -0.51
C PRO A 260 -11.94 -25.58 -1.34
N ILE A 261 -12.15 -24.43 -0.70
CA ILE A 261 -12.31 -23.14 -1.39
C ILE A 261 -10.95 -22.64 -1.91
N SER A 262 -9.90 -22.76 -1.11
CA SER A 262 -8.53 -22.45 -1.56
C SER A 262 -8.08 -23.38 -2.69
N LEU A 263 -8.33 -24.70 -2.57
CA LEU A 263 -8.01 -25.66 -3.65
C LEU A 263 -8.73 -25.31 -4.95
N ARG A 264 -10.03 -24.98 -4.87
CA ARG A 264 -10.83 -24.55 -6.01
C ARG A 264 -10.27 -23.29 -6.68
N THR A 265 -9.79 -22.32 -5.88
CA THR A 265 -9.14 -21.11 -6.37
C THR A 265 -7.87 -21.44 -7.14
N VAL A 266 -7.03 -22.36 -6.63
CA VAL A 266 -5.82 -22.82 -7.32
C VAL A 266 -6.16 -23.51 -8.65
N ILE A 267 -7.18 -24.38 -8.69
CA ILE A 267 -7.62 -25.06 -9.92
C ILE A 267 -8.00 -24.05 -11.01
N SER A 268 -8.71 -22.98 -10.62
CA SER A 268 -9.21 -21.96 -11.55
C SER A 268 -8.09 -21.05 -12.03
N ASP A 269 -7.29 -20.52 -11.11
CA ASP A 269 -6.48 -19.34 -11.35
C ASP A 269 -4.97 -19.63 -11.49
N SER A 270 -4.51 -20.85 -11.18
CA SER A 270 -3.08 -21.14 -11.27
C SER A 270 -2.56 -21.00 -12.71
N GLU A 271 -1.32 -20.53 -12.85
CA GLU A 271 -0.62 -20.47 -14.13
C GLU A 271 -0.05 -21.83 -14.54
N TYR A 272 -0.01 -22.80 -13.61
CA TYR A 272 0.74 -24.04 -13.72
C TYR A 272 -0.16 -25.28 -13.64
N SER A 273 -0.01 -26.21 -14.59
CA SER A 273 -0.90 -27.37 -14.72
C SER A 273 -0.70 -28.43 -13.64
N ASP A 274 0.51 -28.57 -13.11
CA ASP A 274 0.84 -29.44 -11.98
C ASP A 274 0.07 -29.01 -10.73
N ALA A 275 0.11 -27.71 -10.38
CA ALA A 275 -0.63 -27.18 -9.23
C ALA A 275 -2.14 -27.40 -9.37
N LYS A 276 -2.71 -27.17 -10.57
CA LYS A 276 -4.13 -27.47 -10.85
C LYS A 276 -4.46 -28.95 -10.66
N SER A 277 -3.59 -29.83 -11.15
CA SER A 277 -3.82 -31.28 -11.10
C SER A 277 -3.73 -31.80 -9.66
N THR A 278 -2.74 -31.36 -8.90
CA THR A 278 -2.59 -31.72 -7.47
C THR A 278 -3.74 -31.18 -6.64
N ALA A 279 -4.16 -29.93 -6.86
CA ALA A 279 -5.28 -29.35 -6.14
C ALA A 279 -6.61 -30.08 -6.45
N LEU A 280 -6.83 -30.46 -7.71
CA LEU A 280 -8.00 -31.24 -8.12
C LEU A 280 -8.00 -32.66 -7.55
N MET A 281 -6.83 -33.29 -7.45
CA MET A 281 -6.69 -34.60 -6.80
C MET A 281 -7.11 -34.53 -5.33
N LEU A 282 -6.52 -33.60 -4.57
CA LEU A 282 -6.87 -33.41 -3.16
C LEU A 282 -8.35 -33.07 -2.98
N LEU A 283 -8.90 -32.20 -3.83
CA LEU A 283 -10.33 -31.86 -3.79
C LEU A 283 -11.22 -33.08 -4.10
N SER A 284 -10.77 -33.99 -4.96
CA SER A 284 -11.50 -35.23 -5.27
C SER A 284 -11.52 -36.19 -4.08
N ASP A 285 -10.45 -36.24 -3.29
CA ASP A 285 -10.38 -37.06 -2.06
C ASP A 285 -11.32 -36.51 -0.96
N MET A 286 -11.62 -35.21 -1.00
CA MET A 286 -12.48 -34.54 -0.01
C MET A 286 -13.99 -34.68 -0.28
N VAL A 287 -14.42 -35.23 -1.43
CA VAL A 287 -15.85 -35.25 -1.85
C VAL A 287 -16.79 -35.77 -0.77
N ALA A 288 -16.37 -36.79 -0.03
CA ALA A 288 -17.17 -37.39 1.06
C ALA A 288 -17.53 -36.38 2.15
N ASN A 289 -16.71 -35.35 2.38
CA ASN A 289 -16.83 -34.40 3.48
C ASN A 289 -17.17 -32.96 3.03
N VAL A 290 -17.26 -32.69 1.73
CA VAL A 290 -17.60 -31.37 1.19
C VAL A 290 -19.11 -31.27 0.93
N ASP A 291 -19.71 -30.16 1.34
CA ASP A 291 -21.13 -29.84 1.11
C ASP A 291 -21.34 -28.61 0.20
N ASP A 292 -20.28 -27.87 -0.14
CA ASP A 292 -20.39 -26.74 -1.06
C ASP A 292 -20.71 -27.24 -2.49
N SER A 293 -21.89 -26.86 -2.99
CA SER A 293 -22.36 -27.30 -4.30
C SER A 293 -21.50 -26.79 -5.47
N GLY A 294 -20.81 -25.66 -5.32
CA GLY A 294 -19.89 -25.15 -6.35
C GLY A 294 -18.62 -25.98 -6.44
N VAL A 295 -18.04 -26.34 -5.29
CA VAL A 295 -16.88 -27.24 -5.20
C VAL A 295 -17.24 -28.62 -5.76
N LEU A 296 -18.37 -29.20 -5.35
CA LEU A 296 -18.83 -30.51 -5.84
C LEU A 296 -19.07 -30.50 -7.36
N ALA A 297 -19.62 -29.41 -7.91
CA ALA A 297 -19.77 -29.26 -9.35
C ALA A 297 -18.42 -29.26 -10.07
N ASP A 298 -17.43 -28.54 -9.56
CA ASP A 298 -16.09 -28.50 -10.16
C ASP A 298 -15.41 -29.87 -10.14
N VAL A 299 -15.55 -30.64 -9.04
CA VAL A 299 -15.08 -32.03 -8.99
C VAL A 299 -15.79 -32.88 -10.05
N ALA A 300 -17.12 -32.80 -10.12
CA ALA A 300 -17.90 -33.55 -11.11
C ALA A 300 -17.57 -33.17 -12.56
N ILE A 301 -17.14 -31.92 -12.82
CA ILE A 301 -16.78 -31.43 -14.16
C ILE A 301 -15.36 -31.84 -14.55
N LEU A 302 -14.41 -31.71 -13.62
CA LEU A 302 -12.97 -31.71 -13.91
C LEU A 302 -12.25 -32.99 -13.49
N SER A 303 -12.69 -33.66 -12.41
CA SER A 303 -11.94 -34.75 -11.80
C SER A 303 -11.68 -35.89 -12.79
N PRO A 304 -10.45 -36.43 -12.87
CA PRO A 304 -10.18 -37.58 -13.72
C PRO A 304 -10.80 -38.89 -13.19
N TYR A 305 -11.16 -38.93 -11.90
CA TYR A 305 -11.64 -40.13 -11.21
C TYR A 305 -13.16 -40.28 -11.31
N GLN A 306 -13.62 -41.35 -11.97
CA GLN A 306 -15.04 -41.58 -12.26
C GLN A 306 -15.91 -41.71 -11.01
N ASP A 307 -15.40 -42.42 -10.01
CA ASP A 307 -16.01 -42.60 -8.69
C ASP A 307 -16.17 -41.27 -7.95
N CYS A 308 -15.13 -40.43 -7.91
CA CYS A 308 -15.22 -39.09 -7.30
C CYS A 308 -16.25 -38.23 -8.02
N ARG A 309 -16.28 -38.26 -9.37
CA ARG A 309 -17.29 -37.52 -10.13
C ARG A 309 -18.72 -38.00 -9.83
N ALA A 310 -18.93 -39.30 -9.78
CA ALA A 310 -20.24 -39.88 -9.47
C ALA A 310 -20.70 -39.50 -8.06
N ALA A 311 -19.83 -39.66 -7.07
CA ALA A 311 -20.10 -39.28 -5.68
C ALA A 311 -20.42 -37.78 -5.54
N ALA A 312 -19.70 -36.92 -6.26
CA ALA A 312 -19.98 -35.49 -6.27
C ALA A 312 -21.36 -35.19 -6.88
N VAL A 313 -21.71 -35.80 -8.02
CA VAL A 313 -23.06 -35.64 -8.62
C VAL A 313 -24.17 -36.15 -7.70
N ASP A 314 -23.93 -37.23 -6.96
CA ASP A 314 -24.89 -37.76 -6.01
C ASP A 314 -25.16 -36.80 -4.84
N LYS A 315 -24.13 -36.07 -4.37
CA LYS A 315 -24.30 -35.02 -3.36
C LYS A 315 -24.97 -33.75 -3.88
N LEU A 316 -24.97 -33.52 -5.20
CA LEU A 316 -25.61 -32.36 -5.82
C LEU A 316 -27.14 -32.48 -5.96
N VAL A 317 -27.76 -33.55 -5.45
CA VAL A 317 -29.22 -33.69 -5.43
C VAL A 317 -29.87 -32.48 -4.73
N GLY A 318 -30.90 -31.92 -5.35
CA GLY A 318 -31.56 -30.69 -4.88
C GLY A 318 -30.88 -29.38 -5.32
N HIS A 319 -29.67 -29.43 -5.89
CA HIS A 319 -28.92 -28.26 -6.34
C HIS A 319 -28.97 -28.14 -7.88
N SER A 320 -30.15 -27.85 -8.44
CA SER A 320 -30.39 -27.82 -9.90
C SER A 320 -29.40 -26.96 -10.68
N ALA A 321 -28.99 -25.81 -10.14
CA ALA A 321 -28.03 -24.91 -10.80
C ALA A 321 -26.66 -25.57 -10.97
N ALA A 322 -26.16 -26.24 -9.93
CA ALA A 322 -24.89 -26.96 -9.96
C ALA A 322 -24.96 -28.18 -10.90
N LEU A 323 -26.05 -28.96 -10.84
CA LEU A 323 -26.27 -30.08 -11.75
C LEU A 323 -26.36 -29.64 -13.22
N LEU A 324 -26.97 -28.49 -13.49
CA LEU A 324 -27.05 -27.91 -14.83
C LEU A 324 -25.66 -27.51 -15.34
N ASP A 325 -24.82 -26.96 -14.46
CA ASP A 325 -23.42 -26.68 -14.78
C ASP A 325 -22.65 -27.96 -15.11
N VAL A 326 -22.79 -29.03 -14.32
CA VAL A 326 -22.18 -30.34 -14.60
C VAL A 326 -22.64 -30.89 -15.95
N ALA A 327 -23.95 -30.88 -16.23
CA ALA A 327 -24.51 -31.38 -17.49
C ALA A 327 -24.02 -30.60 -18.72
N ASN A 328 -23.82 -29.29 -18.60
CA ASN A 328 -23.44 -28.44 -19.74
C ASN A 328 -21.92 -28.31 -19.93
N LYS A 329 -21.15 -28.30 -18.84
CA LYS A 329 -19.71 -28.04 -18.85
C LYS A 329 -18.87 -29.30 -18.65
N GLY A 330 -19.43 -30.36 -18.07
CA GLY A 330 -18.74 -31.59 -17.68
C GLY A 330 -17.92 -32.18 -18.83
N LYS A 331 -16.63 -32.44 -18.58
CA LYS A 331 -15.72 -33.01 -19.58
C LYS A 331 -16.10 -34.45 -19.94
N PHE A 332 -16.50 -35.22 -18.93
CA PHE A 332 -16.77 -36.65 -19.05
C PHE A 332 -18.26 -36.95 -19.21
N LYS A 333 -18.58 -37.90 -20.09
CA LYS A 333 -19.96 -38.22 -20.48
C LYS A 333 -20.77 -38.79 -19.33
N ASP A 334 -20.19 -39.69 -18.56
CA ASP A 334 -20.79 -40.31 -17.39
C ASP A 334 -21.29 -39.28 -16.37
N SER A 335 -20.49 -38.25 -16.06
CA SER A 335 -20.89 -37.18 -15.14
C SER A 335 -22.02 -36.32 -15.66
N ARG A 336 -21.97 -35.98 -16.96
CA ARG A 336 -23.08 -35.26 -17.62
C ARG A 336 -24.37 -36.08 -17.58
N ASP A 337 -24.26 -37.37 -17.90
CA ASP A 337 -25.38 -38.28 -17.95
C ASP A 337 -26.00 -38.49 -16.57
N LEU A 338 -25.19 -38.67 -15.52
CA LEU A 338 -25.65 -38.75 -14.13
C LEU A 338 -26.34 -37.45 -13.69
N ALA A 339 -25.76 -36.29 -14.02
CA ALA A 339 -26.34 -35.00 -13.66
C ALA A 339 -27.72 -34.80 -14.30
N VAL A 340 -27.87 -35.16 -15.57
CA VAL A 340 -29.18 -35.15 -16.28
C VAL A 340 -30.19 -36.08 -15.60
N ASP A 341 -29.75 -37.25 -15.10
CA ASP A 341 -30.66 -38.15 -14.39
C ASP A 341 -31.11 -37.58 -13.03
N LYS A 342 -30.25 -36.83 -12.34
CA LYS A 342 -30.62 -36.14 -11.07
C LYS A 342 -31.53 -34.94 -11.28
N LEU A 343 -31.55 -34.36 -12.49
CA LEU A 343 -32.43 -33.24 -12.86
C LEU A 343 -33.88 -33.66 -13.20
N LYS A 344 -34.26 -34.95 -13.07
CA LYS A 344 -35.62 -35.43 -13.41
C LYS A 344 -36.76 -34.68 -12.71
N GLY A 345 -36.54 -34.17 -11.50
CA GLY A 345 -37.53 -33.36 -10.77
C GLY A 345 -37.63 -31.90 -11.21
N ASP A 346 -36.71 -31.42 -12.07
CA ASP A 346 -36.63 -30.04 -12.53
C ASP A 346 -36.71 -29.96 -14.05
N VAL A 347 -37.95 -29.94 -14.55
CA VAL A 347 -38.26 -29.90 -15.98
C VAL A 347 -37.67 -28.68 -16.67
N SER A 348 -37.57 -27.55 -15.95
CA SER A 348 -37.02 -26.30 -16.46
C SER A 348 -35.52 -26.43 -16.75
N ALA A 349 -34.78 -27.04 -15.82
CA ALA A 349 -33.36 -27.34 -15.98
C ALA A 349 -33.14 -28.36 -17.11
N LEU A 350 -33.95 -29.42 -17.20
CA LEU A 350 -33.86 -30.40 -18.29
C LEU A 350 -34.13 -29.77 -19.67
N LYS A 351 -35.14 -28.91 -19.79
CA LYS A 351 -35.40 -28.14 -21.02
C LYS A 351 -34.20 -27.28 -21.38
N SER A 352 -33.59 -26.61 -20.40
CA SER A 352 -32.37 -25.84 -20.59
C SER A 352 -31.21 -26.70 -21.11
N VAL A 353 -30.90 -27.84 -20.47
CA VAL A 353 -29.85 -28.76 -20.92
C VAL A 353 -30.12 -29.29 -22.34
N SER A 354 -31.36 -29.65 -22.66
CA SER A 354 -31.74 -30.16 -23.99
C SER A 354 -31.48 -29.16 -25.13
N ARG A 355 -31.53 -27.86 -24.82
CA ARG A 355 -31.35 -26.76 -25.78
C ARG A 355 -29.92 -26.23 -25.79
N LEU A 356 -29.32 -26.05 -24.62
CA LEU A 356 -28.10 -25.27 -24.44
C LEU A 356 -26.85 -26.12 -24.23
N SER A 357 -26.96 -27.41 -23.89
CA SER A 357 -25.76 -28.24 -23.71
C SER A 357 -24.97 -28.28 -25.01
N LYS A 358 -23.65 -28.09 -24.94
CA LYS A 358 -22.78 -28.20 -26.12
C LYS A 358 -22.67 -29.64 -26.63
N TYR A 359 -22.98 -30.63 -25.79
CA TYR A 359 -22.83 -32.05 -26.09
C TYR A 359 -24.12 -32.68 -26.64
N SER A 360 -24.05 -33.22 -27.85
CA SER A 360 -25.22 -33.75 -28.59
C SER A 360 -25.88 -34.94 -27.89
N ASP A 361 -25.08 -35.84 -27.32
CA ASP A 361 -25.55 -36.97 -26.52
C ASP A 361 -26.29 -36.51 -25.27
N THR A 362 -25.75 -35.54 -24.54
CA THR A 362 -26.39 -34.95 -23.36
C THR A 362 -27.70 -34.25 -23.71
N ARG A 363 -27.75 -33.49 -24.81
CA ARG A 363 -29.00 -32.87 -25.31
C ARG A 363 -30.08 -33.91 -25.59
N LYS A 364 -29.73 -34.98 -26.32
CA LYS A 364 -30.65 -36.08 -26.66
C LYS A 364 -31.18 -36.78 -25.41
N LYS A 365 -30.31 -37.04 -24.43
CA LYS A 365 -30.71 -37.66 -23.16
C LYS A 365 -31.69 -36.76 -22.40
N ALA A 366 -31.38 -35.47 -22.26
CA ALA A 366 -32.27 -34.52 -21.60
C ALA A 366 -33.62 -34.38 -22.32
N HIS A 367 -33.63 -34.28 -23.66
CA HIS A 367 -34.85 -34.23 -24.45
C HIS A 367 -35.72 -35.48 -24.22
N LYS A 368 -35.13 -36.68 -24.24
CA LYS A 368 -35.85 -37.94 -23.98
C LYS A 368 -36.54 -37.93 -22.61
N LEU A 369 -35.87 -37.40 -21.58
CA LEU A 369 -36.46 -37.28 -20.24
C LEU A 369 -37.59 -36.24 -20.21
N VAL A 370 -37.43 -35.09 -20.87
CA VAL A 370 -38.51 -34.08 -20.97
C VAL A 370 -39.73 -34.64 -21.70
N SER A 371 -39.54 -35.49 -22.71
CA SER A 371 -40.64 -36.12 -23.46
C SER A 371 -41.32 -37.28 -22.71
N HIS A 372 -40.85 -37.67 -21.51
CA HIS A 372 -41.50 -38.76 -20.79
C HIS A 372 -42.86 -38.32 -20.20
N PRO A 373 -43.91 -39.15 -20.30
CA PRO A 373 -45.26 -38.80 -19.84
C PRO A 373 -45.33 -38.37 -18.37
N GLU A 374 -44.51 -38.96 -17.51
CA GLU A 374 -44.47 -38.66 -16.07
C GLU A 374 -44.01 -37.22 -15.78
N VAL A 375 -43.01 -36.76 -16.53
CA VAL A 375 -42.48 -35.39 -16.44
C VAL A 375 -43.54 -34.40 -16.92
N PHE A 376 -44.21 -34.73 -18.04
CA PHE A 376 -45.31 -33.93 -18.59
C PHE A 376 -46.51 -33.85 -17.64
N ALA A 377 -46.88 -34.97 -17.00
CA ALA A 377 -47.96 -35.02 -16.01
C ALA A 377 -47.66 -34.12 -14.81
N SER A 378 -46.43 -34.14 -14.27
CA SER A 378 -46.05 -33.29 -13.14
C SER A 378 -46.12 -31.78 -13.45
N GLU A 379 -45.80 -31.40 -14.69
CA GLU A 379 -45.86 -30.01 -15.15
C GLU A 379 -47.31 -29.56 -15.40
N LEU A 380 -48.14 -30.44 -15.96
CA LEU A 380 -49.59 -30.24 -16.11
C LEU A 380 -50.30 -30.02 -14.78
N THR A 381 -49.98 -30.83 -13.76
CA THR A 381 -50.57 -30.67 -12.42
C THR A 381 -50.22 -29.33 -11.79
N LYS A 382 -49.01 -28.79 -12.04
CA LYS A 382 -48.61 -27.45 -11.56
C LYS A 382 -49.28 -26.30 -12.31
N ILE A 383 -49.76 -26.54 -13.53
CA ILE A 383 -50.44 -25.51 -14.35
C ILE A 383 -51.95 -25.51 -14.07
N LEU A 384 -52.53 -26.69 -13.84
CA LEU A 384 -53.97 -26.88 -13.68
C LEU A 384 -54.47 -26.84 -12.23
N GLY A 385 -53.59 -27.02 -11.25
CA GLY A 385 -53.87 -26.83 -9.83
C GLY A 385 -53.26 -25.53 -9.33
#